data_AF-A0A0K1PYH7-F1
#
_entry.id   AF-A0A0K1PYH7-F1
#
_cell.length_a   1.000
_cell.length_b   1.000
_cell.length_c   1.000
_cell.angle_alpha   90.00
_cell.angle_beta   90.00
_cell.angle_gamma   90.00
#
_symmetry.space_group_name_H-M   'P 1'
#
loop_
_entity.id
_entity.type
_entity.pdbx_description
1 polymer ?
#
loop_
_entity_poly.entity_id
_entity_poly.type
_entity_poly.pdbx_seq_one_letter_code
_entity_poly.pdbx_strand_id
1 'polypeptide(L)'
;MRTATPHFVLLVTASPARTTRRRSDAERNASDSPGSLGHARLGIVVTKKIGSAPVRNRIKRLCRECFRLWPDFLPDGVDLVVIARNGAGELGLADVQAEWSRARSAVLKRCAAVLRGAIAQKGAESAT
;
A
#
# COMPACT_ATOMS: atom_id res chain seq x y z
N MET A 1 7.64 -3.27 -7.53
CA MET A 1 7.42 -4.72 -7.76
C MET A 1 5.95 -5.07 -7.67
N ARG A 2 5.45 -6.07 -8.43
CA ARG A 2 4.02 -6.42 -8.55
C ARG A 2 3.70 -7.84 -8.05
N THR A 3 2.64 -7.99 -7.27
CA THR A 3 1.97 -9.27 -6.94
C THR A 3 0.53 -9.17 -7.41
N ALA A 4 0.05 -10.15 -8.19
CA ALA A 4 -1.34 -10.20 -8.61
C ALA A 4 -2.07 -11.30 -7.84
N THR A 5 -3.29 -11.01 -7.43
CA THR A 5 -4.26 -11.95 -6.88
C THR A 5 -5.52 -11.89 -7.78
N PRO A 6 -6.51 -12.78 -7.57
CA PRO A 6 -7.74 -12.77 -8.35
C PRO A 6 -8.43 -11.40 -8.35
N HIS A 7 -8.54 -10.76 -7.19
CA HIS A 7 -9.31 -9.52 -7.01
C HIS A 7 -8.45 -8.28 -6.75
N PHE A 8 -7.15 -8.44 -6.50
CA PHE A 8 -6.25 -7.32 -6.21
C PHE A 8 -4.94 -7.41 -7.00
N VAL A 9 -4.34 -6.24 -7.22
CA VAL A 9 -2.93 -6.13 -7.59
C VAL A 9 -2.24 -5.34 -6.49
N LEU A 10 -1.25 -5.96 -5.87
CA LEU A 10 -0.45 -5.39 -4.81
C LEU A 10 0.88 -4.93 -5.40
N LEU A 11 1.12 -3.63 -5.39
CA LEU A 11 2.36 -3.02 -5.84
C LEU A 11 3.16 -2.59 -4.62
N VAL A 12 4.43 -2.98 -4.61
CA VAL A 12 5.37 -2.65 -3.54
C VAL A 12 6.44 -1.73 -4.11
N THR A 13 6.64 -0.58 -3.49
CA THR A 13 7.68 0.39 -3.86
C THR A 13 8.44 0.86 -2.62
N ALA A 14 9.69 1.29 -2.81
CA ALA A 14 10.45 1.95 -1.75
C ALA A 14 9.84 3.33 -1.57
N SER A 15 9.69 3.76 -0.31
CA SER A 15 9.26 5.11 0.03
C SER A 15 10.52 5.99 0.07
N PRO A 16 10.77 6.88 -0.92
CA PRO A 16 11.83 7.85 -0.78
C PRO A 16 11.45 8.78 0.39
N ALA A 17 12.37 8.92 1.35
CA ALA A 17 12.20 9.82 2.49
C ALA A 17 11.72 11.18 1.96
N ARG A 18 10.55 11.60 2.45
CA ARG A 18 9.79 12.70 1.86
C ARG A 18 10.57 14.01 1.98
N THR A 19 11.17 14.47 0.87
CA THR A 19 11.45 15.90 0.68
C THR A 19 10.10 16.59 0.47
N THR A 20 9.69 17.40 1.43
CA THR A 20 8.43 18.16 1.35
C THR A 20 8.62 19.28 0.35
N ARG A 21 8.46 19.02 -0.95
CA ARG A 21 8.42 20.12 -1.91
C ARG A 21 7.01 20.73 -1.88
N ARG A 22 6.94 21.89 -1.24
CA ARG A 22 5.81 22.83 -1.24
C ARG A 22 5.20 22.95 -2.64
N ARG A 23 3.88 22.79 -2.74
CA ARG A 23 2.99 23.66 -3.54
C ARG A 23 1.55 23.41 -3.09
N SER A 24 1.04 24.40 -2.36
CA SER A 24 -0.33 24.93 -2.42
C SER A 24 -1.41 24.05 -3.06
N ASP A 25 -1.93 23.07 -2.34
CA ASP A 25 -3.29 22.58 -2.57
C ASP A 25 -3.91 22.21 -1.22
N ALA A 26 -4.97 22.95 -0.90
CA ALA A 26 -5.74 22.85 0.32
C ALA A 26 -6.46 21.49 0.43
N GLU A 27 -6.59 21.04 1.67
CA GLU A 27 -7.67 20.18 2.17
C GLU A 27 -7.90 18.83 1.46
N ARG A 28 -7.21 17.79 1.94
CA ARG A 28 -7.84 16.59 2.56
C ARG A 28 -6.80 15.51 2.84
N ASN A 29 -6.37 15.42 4.09
CA ASN A 29 -6.53 14.21 4.90
C ASN A 29 -6.01 14.50 6.31
N ALA A 30 -6.94 14.80 7.21
CA ALA A 30 -6.72 14.81 8.64
C ALA A 30 -6.36 13.39 9.12
N SER A 31 -5.06 13.14 9.31
CA SER A 31 -4.48 12.34 10.39
C SER A 31 -2.97 12.13 10.16
N ASP A 32 -2.24 13.18 9.74
CA ASP A 32 -0.77 13.17 9.74
C ASP A 32 -0.31 13.77 11.09
N SER A 33 -0.26 12.93 12.13
CA SER A 33 0.44 13.30 13.37
C SER A 33 1.94 13.34 13.06
N PRO A 34 2.69 14.40 13.43
CA PRO A 34 4.07 14.62 12.98
C PRO A 34 5.11 13.74 13.69
N GLY A 35 4.73 12.55 14.18
CA GLY A 35 5.56 11.68 15.02
C GLY A 35 5.89 10.29 14.45
N SER A 36 5.50 9.95 13.21
CA SER A 36 5.72 8.62 12.63
C SER A 36 6.73 8.66 11.47
N LEU A 37 8.01 8.82 11.80
CA LEU A 37 9.11 8.50 10.90
C LEU A 37 9.27 6.97 10.87
N GLY A 38 8.63 6.26 9.93
CA GLY A 38 8.94 4.84 9.69
C GLY A 38 7.87 4.04 8.97
N HIS A 39 6.61 4.17 9.36
CA HIS A 39 5.60 3.16 9.03
C HIS A 39 5.27 3.02 7.54
N ALA A 40 5.05 1.77 7.13
CA ALA A 40 4.63 1.41 5.78
C ALA A 40 3.32 2.10 5.38
N ARG A 41 3.27 2.61 4.15
CA ARG A 41 2.11 3.38 3.65
C ARG A 41 1.18 2.51 2.83
N LEU A 42 -0.12 2.81 2.88
CA LEU A 42 -1.13 2.14 2.07
C LEU A 42 -1.78 3.11 1.08
N GLY A 43 -1.56 2.89 -0.21
CA GLY A 43 -2.36 3.48 -1.30
C GLY A 43 -3.46 2.51 -1.73
N ILE A 44 -4.69 2.98 -1.94
CA ILE A 44 -5.78 2.13 -2.46
C ILE A 44 -6.38 2.78 -3.71
N VAL A 45 -6.34 2.06 -4.82
CA VAL A 45 -6.89 2.47 -6.11
C VAL A 45 -8.09 1.58 -6.43
N VAL A 46 -9.26 2.20 -6.57
CA VAL A 46 -10.50 1.52 -6.93
C VAL A 46 -11.11 2.26 -8.12
N THR A 47 -11.21 1.57 -9.26
CA THR A 47 -11.73 2.16 -10.50
C THR A 47 -13.27 2.18 -10.53
N LYS A 48 -13.86 3.00 -11.40
CA LYS A 48 -15.32 3.06 -11.61
C LYS A 48 -15.91 1.72 -12.07
N LYS A 49 -15.11 0.85 -12.70
CA LYS A 49 -15.53 -0.47 -13.22
C LYS A 49 -15.96 -1.45 -12.14
N ILE A 50 -15.53 -1.23 -10.90
CA ILE A 50 -15.80 -2.13 -9.77
C ILE A 50 -17.21 -1.94 -9.19
N GLY A 51 -17.78 -0.74 -9.37
CA GLY A 51 -19.13 -0.45 -8.91
C GLY A 51 -19.38 1.01 -8.56
N SER A 52 -20.56 1.24 -7.98
CA SER A 52 -21.04 2.54 -7.52
C SER A 52 -20.17 3.10 -6.37
N ALA A 53 -20.33 4.39 -6.05
CA ALA A 53 -19.52 5.03 -5.01
C ALA A 53 -19.59 4.33 -3.64
N PRO A 54 -20.76 3.85 -3.15
CA PRO A 54 -20.84 3.06 -1.92
C PRO A 54 -20.02 1.76 -1.97
N VAL A 55 -20.08 1.01 -3.08
CA VAL A 55 -19.31 -0.23 -3.26
C VAL A 55 -17.81 0.06 -3.21
N ARG A 56 -17.35 1.08 -3.93
CA ARG A 56 -15.92 1.48 -3.91
C ARG A 56 -15.48 1.94 -2.52
N ASN A 57 -16.33 2.66 -1.81
CA ASN A 57 -16.05 3.11 -0.45
C ASN A 57 -15.99 1.95 0.53
N ARG A 58 -16.87 0.95 0.38
CA ARG A 58 -16.83 -0.31 1.14
C ARG A 58 -15.51 -1.03 0.92
N ILE A 59 -15.07 -1.23 -0.32
CA ILE A 59 -13.78 -1.89 -0.61
C ILE A 59 -12.60 -1.12 -0.04
N LYS A 60 -12.57 0.21 -0.17
CA LYS A 60 -11.52 1.03 0.48
C LYS A 60 -11.55 0.87 2.00
N ARG A 61 -12.73 0.76 2.63
CA ARG A 61 -12.85 0.52 4.08
C ARG A 61 -12.32 -0.88 4.45
N LEU A 62 -12.72 -1.92 3.72
CA LEU A 62 -12.24 -3.30 3.94
C LEU A 62 -10.72 -3.42 3.78
N CYS A 63 -10.13 -2.82 2.74
CA CYS A 63 -8.68 -2.85 2.56
C CYS A 63 -7.93 -2.13 3.67
N ARG A 64 -8.44 -0.98 4.15
CA ARG A 64 -7.82 -0.26 5.30
C ARG A 64 -7.93 -1.07 6.58
N GLU A 65 -9.07 -1.71 6.80
CA GLU A 65 -9.29 -2.54 7.97
C GLU A 65 -8.41 -3.79 7.95
N CYS A 66 -8.31 -4.47 6.80
CA CYS A 66 -7.37 -5.57 6.61
C CYS A 66 -5.94 -5.12 6.89
N PHE A 67 -5.53 -3.96 6.36
CA PHE A 67 -4.20 -3.41 6.60
C PHE A 67 -3.94 -3.08 8.07
N ARG A 68 -4.95 -2.50 8.76
CA ARG A 68 -4.87 -2.19 10.19
C ARG A 68 -4.76 -3.45 11.06
N LEU A 69 -5.47 -4.51 10.67
CA LEU A 69 -5.41 -5.84 11.29
C LEU A 69 -4.21 -6.66 10.82
N TRP A 70 -3.33 -6.08 10.01
CA TRP A 70 -2.09 -6.68 9.55
C TRP A 70 -0.87 -6.01 10.23
N PRO A 71 -0.84 -5.90 11.58
CA PRO A 71 0.30 -5.30 12.26
C PRO A 71 1.58 -6.11 11.95
N ASP A 72 2.69 -5.39 11.82
CA ASP A 72 4.05 -5.90 11.60
C ASP A 72 4.33 -6.56 10.24
N PHE A 73 3.41 -6.42 9.28
CA PHE A 73 3.57 -7.11 8.03
C PHE A 73 4.50 -6.43 7.03
N LEU A 74 4.50 -5.10 6.98
CA LEU A 74 5.35 -4.39 6.06
C LEU A 74 6.53 -3.77 6.80
N PRO A 75 7.75 -4.00 6.33
CA PRO A 75 8.90 -3.28 6.86
C PRO A 75 8.76 -1.78 6.58
N ASP A 76 9.32 -0.98 7.47
CA ASP A 76 9.39 0.47 7.34
C ASP A 76 10.08 0.89 6.04
N GLY A 77 9.69 2.04 5.50
CA GLY A 77 10.24 2.58 4.24
C GLY A 77 9.69 1.93 2.97
N VAL A 78 8.53 1.25 3.05
CA VAL A 78 7.83 0.67 1.90
C VAL A 78 6.44 1.29 1.74
N ASP A 79 6.06 1.58 0.49
CA ASP A 79 4.67 1.90 0.16
C ASP A 79 4.02 0.70 -0.55
N LEU A 80 2.85 0.29 -0.04
CA LEU A 80 1.99 -0.73 -0.63
C LEU A 80 0.81 -0.04 -1.33
N VAL A 81 0.71 -0.22 -2.64
CA VAL A 81 -0.44 0.24 -3.44
C VAL A 81 -1.30 -0.95 -3.83
N VAL A 82 -2.54 -0.94 -3.37
CA VAL A 82 -3.57 -1.94 -3.66
C VAL A 82 -4.47 -1.44 -4.76
N ILE A 83 -4.49 -2.14 -5.89
CA ILE A 83 -5.40 -1.87 -7.00
C ILE A 83 -6.47 -2.94 -7.00
N ALA A 84 -7.72 -2.56 -6.74
CA ALA A 84 -8.84 -3.49 -6.82
C ALA A 84 -9.17 -3.81 -8.29
N ARG A 85 -9.54 -5.07 -8.56
CA ARG A 85 -9.96 -5.59 -9.87
C ARG A 85 -11.46 -5.88 -9.87
N ASN A 86 -11.98 -6.33 -11.02
CA ASN A 86 -13.35 -6.84 -11.13
C ASN A 86 -13.58 -7.98 -10.13
N GLY A 87 -14.79 -8.09 -9.59
CA GLY A 87 -15.16 -9.04 -8.53
C GLY A 87 -14.82 -8.57 -7.11
N ALA A 88 -13.91 -7.59 -6.95
CA ALA A 88 -13.54 -7.10 -5.62
C ALA A 88 -14.72 -6.49 -4.86
N GLY A 89 -15.74 -5.94 -5.55
CA GLY A 89 -16.90 -5.29 -4.95
C GLY A 89 -17.81 -6.20 -4.12
N GLU A 90 -17.78 -7.50 -4.43
CA GLU A 90 -18.64 -8.52 -3.80
C GLU A 90 -17.99 -9.12 -2.54
N LEU A 91 -16.69 -8.93 -2.37
CA LEU A 91 -15.93 -9.51 -1.27
C LEU A 91 -16.35 -8.96 0.10
N GLY A 92 -16.34 -9.84 1.11
CA GLY A 92 -16.38 -9.49 2.52
C GLY A 92 -14.98 -9.28 3.11
N LEU A 93 -14.93 -8.90 4.38
CA LEU A 93 -13.65 -8.74 5.10
C LEU A 93 -12.84 -10.04 5.12
N ALA A 94 -13.50 -11.16 5.41
CA ALA A 94 -12.87 -12.48 5.48
C ALA A 94 -12.24 -12.90 4.15
N ASP A 95 -12.89 -12.60 3.03
CA ASP A 95 -12.37 -12.93 1.70
C ASP A 95 -11.09 -12.13 1.39
N VAL A 96 -11.12 -10.83 1.68
CA VAL A 96 -9.96 -9.95 1.50
C VAL A 96 -8.81 -10.42 2.39
N GLN A 97 -9.07 -10.75 3.66
CA GLN A 97 -8.06 -11.28 4.58
C GLN A 97 -7.46 -12.60 4.09
N ALA A 98 -8.30 -13.54 3.64
CA ALA A 98 -7.83 -14.83 3.13
C ALA A 98 -6.97 -14.66 1.87
N GLU A 99 -7.38 -13.80 0.95
CA GLU A 99 -6.65 -13.54 -0.29
C GLU A 99 -5.30 -12.87 -0.02
N TRP A 100 -5.26 -11.87 0.88
CA TRP A 100 -4.03 -11.18 1.26
C TRP A 100 -3.10 -12.09 2.06
N SER A 101 -3.64 -12.96 2.91
CA SER A 101 -2.87 -13.97 3.65
C SER A 101 -2.17 -14.96 2.72
N ARG A 102 -2.79 -15.31 1.59
CA ARG A 102 -2.15 -16.15 0.54
C ARG A 102 -1.05 -15.38 -0.19
N ALA A 103 -1.27 -14.10 -0.48
CA ALA A 103 -0.27 -13.24 -1.14
C ALA A 103 0.87 -12.82 -0.22
N ARG A 104 0.71 -12.99 1.10
CA ARG A 104 1.61 -12.58 2.18
C ARG A 104 3.08 -12.87 1.87
N SER A 105 3.46 -14.14 1.77
CA SER A 105 4.85 -14.54 1.55
C SER A 105 5.47 -13.93 0.29
N ALA A 106 4.64 -13.74 -0.74
CA ALA A 106 5.08 -13.16 -2.01
C ALA A 106 5.33 -11.64 -1.87
N VAL A 107 4.50 -10.93 -1.10
CA VAL A 107 4.67 -9.50 -0.81
C VAL A 107 5.92 -9.25 0.04
N LEU A 108 6.16 -10.04 1.10
CA LEU A 108 7.37 -9.90 1.93
C LEU A 108 8.66 -10.04 1.12
N LYS A 109 8.75 -11.08 0.29
CA LYS A 109 9.92 -11.30 -0.58
C LYS A 109 10.19 -10.09 -1.48
N ARG A 110 9.14 -9.45 -1.98
CA ARG A 110 9.24 -8.23 -2.80
C ARG A 110 9.63 -7.01 -1.99
N CYS A 111 9.11 -6.85 -0.77
CA CYS A 111 9.52 -5.77 0.13
C CYS A 111 11.02 -5.84 0.41
N ALA A 112 11.53 -7.02 0.76
CA ALA A 112 12.96 -7.22 0.98
C ALA A 112 13.81 -6.89 -0.26
N ALA A 113 13.35 -7.28 -1.47
CA ALA A 113 14.05 -6.97 -2.71
C ALA A 113 14.08 -5.46 -3.02
N VAL A 114 12.96 -4.78 -2.80
CA VAL A 114 12.83 -3.32 -2.98
C VAL A 114 13.71 -2.56 -2.00
N LEU A 115 13.70 -2.95 -0.72
CA LEU A 115 14.55 -2.33 0.30
C LEU A 115 16.04 -2.57 0.03
N ARG A 116 16.44 -3.78 -0.39
CA ARG A 116 17.83 -4.04 -0.82
C ARG A 116 18.25 -3.13 -1.97
N GLY A 117 17.39 -2.92 -2.96
CA GLY A 117 17.65 -2.00 -4.07
C GLY A 117 17.77 -0.55 -3.62
N ALA A 118 16.91 -0.12 -2.69
CA ALA A 118 16.95 1.24 -2.15
C ALA A 118 18.23 1.53 -1.33
N ILE A 119 18.69 0.57 -0.53
CA ILE A 119 19.94 0.70 0.25
C ILE A 119 21.14 0.82 -0.70
N ALA A 120 21.20 0.02 -1.76
CA ALA A 120 22.27 0.09 -2.75
C ALA A 120 22.32 1.44 -3.48
N GLN A 121 21.17 2.06 -3.76
CA GLN A 121 21.10 3.38 -4.39
C GLN A 121 21.55 4.50 -3.45
N LYS A 122 21.20 4.43 -2.16
CA LYS A 122 21.56 5.45 -1.17
C LYS A 122 23.06 5.53 -0.87
N GLY A 123 23.78 4.40 -1.00
CA GLY A 123 25.24 4.35 -0.87
C GLY A 123 26.00 4.98 -2.05
N ALA A 124 25.37 5.09 -3.22
CA ALA A 124 25.99 5.71 -4.40
C ALA A 124 25.85 7.25 -4.40
N GLU A 125 24.77 7.80 -3.83
CA GLU A 125 24.53 9.25 -3.78
C GLU A 125 25.28 10.00 -2.66
N SER A 126 25.90 9.28 -1.71
CA SER A 126 26.58 9.90 -0.55
C SER A 126 28.11 10.03 -0.70
N ALA A 127 28.67 9.69 -1.87
CA ALA A 127 30.10 9.73 -2.17
C ALA A 127 30.51 10.80 -3.21
N THR A 128 29.66 11.80 -3.47
CA THR A 128 29.94 12.95 -4.36
C THR A 128 29.59 14.25 -3.64
#